data_AF-A0A1H9GBY3-F1
#
_entry.id   AF-A0A1H9GBY3-F1
#
_cell.length_a   1.000
_cell.length_b   1.000
_cell.length_c   1.000
_cell.angle_alpha   90.00
_cell.angle_beta   90.00
_cell.angle_gamma   90.00
#
_symmetry.space_group_name_H-M   'P 1'
#
loop_
_entity.id
_entity.type
_entity.pdbx_description
1 polymer ?
#
loop_
_entity_poly.entity_id
_entity_poly.type
_entity_poly.pdbx_seq_one_letter_code
_entity_poly.pdbx_strand_id
1 'polypeptide(L)'
;MHTIIVSAMKYGEKVAVAGVAAVLIAGTVFVGMLGFGLSQDDGSTEPSTTTASQPAESNASDGDTSENGTTDADDTPKPDDSSDDSPTDNESTDTGTDGGEDDTSGDGGEDSDDGPGTGSDGGDDGGDDGNDDGGESEAAIAVESADIDSGERNDVALTLESAPDGMSGFRSTIGVDTGVTTIENATLAGDFDDISNVSVADDGSSVTVEAVDVGKTVEPGTTDVRLATLTIEGVEPGTTSLRLTSERFQDDDGYRRDVSTTDGEVDVKSTGAAER
;
A
#
# COMPACT_ATOMS: atom_id res chain seq x y z
N MET A 1 -9.51 33.68 16.39
CA MET A 1 -8.18 33.20 16.85
C MET A 1 -8.40 31.80 17.41
N HIS A 2 -8.11 30.77 16.62
CA HIS A 2 -8.11 29.39 17.14
C HIS A 2 -6.68 29.08 17.57
N THR A 3 -6.49 28.94 18.88
CA THR A 3 -5.24 28.53 19.48
C THR A 3 -5.08 27.03 19.26
N ILE A 4 -4.15 26.64 18.40
CA ILE A 4 -3.71 25.25 18.30
C ILE A 4 -2.75 25.01 19.47
N ILE A 5 -3.19 24.25 20.47
CA ILE A 5 -2.35 23.81 21.58
C ILE A 5 -1.63 22.55 21.11
N VAL A 6 -0.37 22.69 20.70
CA VAL A 6 0.51 21.55 20.45
C VAL A 6 0.94 21.01 21.80
N SER A 7 0.36 19.88 22.21
CA SER A 7 0.75 19.18 23.43
C SER A 7 1.97 18.32 23.13
N ALA A 8 3.15 18.75 23.57
CA ALA A 8 4.37 17.95 23.47
C ALA A 8 4.37 16.90 24.58
N MET A 9 4.05 15.65 24.27
CA MET A 9 4.30 14.53 25.17
C MET A 9 5.79 14.19 25.17
N LYS A 10 6.40 14.25 26.35
CA LYS A 10 7.81 13.93 26.58
C LYS A 10 7.93 12.43 26.87
N TYR A 11 8.12 11.62 25.83
CA TYR A 11 8.63 10.25 25.97
C TYR A 11 10.10 10.21 25.57
N GLY A 12 10.87 9.38 26.29
CA GLY A 12 12.33 9.36 26.26
C GLY A 12 12.93 9.17 24.87
N GLU A 13 13.96 10.00 24.59
CA GLU A 13 15.08 9.75 23.70
C GLU A 13 14.78 9.11 22.32
N LYS A 14 14.06 9.86 21.48
CA LYS A 14 14.39 10.14 20.07
C LYS A 14 13.37 11.18 19.56
N VAL A 15 13.85 12.38 19.25
CA VAL A 15 12.97 13.48 18.80
C VAL A 15 12.65 13.27 17.33
N ALA A 16 11.50 12.64 17.04
CA ALA A 16 10.84 12.77 15.75
C ALA A 16 9.94 14.01 15.84
N VAL A 17 10.34 15.09 15.18
CA VAL A 17 9.47 16.25 14.99
C VAL A 17 8.47 15.86 13.90
N ALA A 18 7.31 15.33 14.29
CA ALA A 18 6.18 15.16 13.37
C ALA A 18 5.69 16.57 12.99
N GLY A 19 6.16 17.06 11.86
CA GLY A 19 5.61 18.25 11.22
C GLY A 19 4.18 17.94 10.81
N VAL A 20 3.21 18.46 11.54
CA VAL A 20 1.81 18.44 11.13
C VAL A 20 1.68 19.34 9.91
N ALA A 21 1.81 18.76 8.72
CA ALA A 21 1.42 19.41 7.47
C ALA A 21 -0.10 19.35 7.36
N ALA A 22 -0.77 20.33 7.95
CA ALA A 22 -2.18 20.58 7.65
C ALA A 22 -2.27 21.09 6.20
N VAL A 23 -2.45 20.19 5.23
CA VAL A 23 -2.88 20.56 3.88
C VAL A 23 -4.37 20.87 3.95
N LEU A 24 -4.70 22.13 4.23
CA LEU A 24 -6.01 22.67 3.94
C LEU A 24 -6.15 22.78 2.41
N ILE A 25 -6.83 21.82 1.78
CA ILE A 25 -7.35 22.00 0.43
C ILE A 25 -8.54 22.97 0.53
N ALA A 26 -8.22 24.26 0.62
CA ALA A 26 -9.18 25.30 0.30
C ALA A 26 -9.35 25.30 -1.23
N GLY A 27 -10.44 24.69 -1.69
CA GLY A 27 -10.93 24.86 -3.05
C GLY A 27 -11.02 26.35 -3.38
N THR A 28 -10.06 26.84 -4.16
CA THR A 28 -10.06 28.19 -4.68
C THR A 28 -10.20 28.09 -6.19
N VAL A 29 -11.39 28.46 -6.67
CA VAL A 29 -11.68 28.69 -8.07
C VAL A 29 -10.69 29.73 -8.61
N PHE A 30 -9.90 29.32 -9.59
CA PHE A 30 -8.98 30.17 -10.32
C PHE A 30 -9.79 31.03 -11.31
N VAL A 31 -10.12 32.27 -10.95
CA VAL A 31 -10.47 33.31 -11.92
C VAL A 31 -9.23 34.16 -12.12
N GLY A 32 -8.53 33.92 -13.23
CA GLY A 32 -7.49 34.83 -13.69
C GLY A 32 -8.07 36.19 -14.05
N MET A 33 -7.29 37.26 -13.85
CA MET A 33 -6.93 38.23 -14.89
C MET A 33 -6.20 39.46 -14.27
N LEU A 34 -4.94 39.62 -14.68
CA LEU A 34 -4.18 40.87 -14.92
C LEU A 34 -4.15 41.98 -13.85
N GLY A 35 -2.93 42.28 -13.39
CA GLY A 35 -2.64 43.58 -12.77
C GLY A 35 -1.22 43.74 -12.23
N PHE A 36 -0.32 44.24 -13.09
CA PHE A 36 1.02 44.76 -12.80
C PHE A 36 1.11 45.61 -11.51
N GLY A 37 2.24 45.50 -10.79
CA GLY A 37 2.63 46.51 -9.79
C GLY A 37 3.85 46.12 -8.96
N LEU A 38 5.05 46.43 -9.46
CA LEU A 38 6.30 46.40 -8.70
C LEU A 38 6.24 47.43 -7.55
N SER A 39 6.65 47.03 -6.34
CA SER A 39 7.42 47.88 -5.43
C SER A 39 8.15 47.02 -4.40
N GLN A 40 9.47 47.10 -4.44
CA GLN A 40 10.37 46.81 -3.32
C GLN A 40 10.14 47.88 -2.25
N ASP A 41 9.91 47.48 -1.01
CA ASP A 41 10.02 48.36 0.14
C ASP A 41 10.85 47.66 1.22
N ASP A 42 12.01 48.25 1.49
CA ASP A 42 13.00 47.83 2.46
C ASP A 42 12.55 48.20 3.87
N GLY A 43 12.70 47.24 4.79
CA GLY A 43 13.01 47.41 6.20
C GLY A 43 12.41 48.58 6.98
N SER A 44 11.60 48.27 7.99
CA SER A 44 11.84 48.74 9.37
C SER A 44 10.88 48.08 10.35
N THR A 45 11.48 47.50 11.38
CA THR A 45 10.88 47.21 12.69
C THR A 45 10.23 48.47 13.28
N GLU A 46 8.97 48.39 13.71
CA GLU A 46 8.48 48.93 14.99
C GLU A 46 7.18 48.21 15.42
N PRO A 47 7.02 47.85 16.71
CA PRO A 47 5.77 47.33 17.26
C PRO A 47 4.85 48.49 17.66
N SER A 48 3.64 48.53 17.11
CA SER A 48 2.58 49.43 17.58
C SER A 48 1.46 48.67 18.28
N THR A 49 1.15 49.20 19.45
CA THR A 49 0.14 48.77 20.40
C THR A 49 -1.27 49.18 19.96
N THR A 50 -2.25 48.51 20.54
CA THR A 50 -3.61 49.01 20.82
C THR A 50 -4.54 49.22 19.61
N THR A 51 -5.64 48.47 19.57
CA THR A 51 -7.01 49.03 19.64
C THR A 51 -8.03 47.89 19.61
N ALA A 52 -8.78 47.76 20.70
CA ALA A 52 -10.05 47.04 20.72
C ALA A 52 -11.10 47.89 19.97
N SER A 53 -11.85 47.28 19.06
CA SER A 53 -13.11 47.82 18.55
C SER A 53 -14.01 46.67 18.08
N GLN A 54 -15.02 46.45 18.92
CA GLN A 54 -16.42 46.05 18.70
C GLN A 54 -16.88 45.25 17.46
N PRO A 55 -17.93 44.42 17.64
CA PRO A 55 -18.59 43.67 16.58
C PRO A 55 -19.57 44.56 15.78
N ALA A 56 -19.60 44.39 14.46
CA ALA A 56 -20.71 44.77 13.59
C ALA A 56 -21.43 43.46 13.23
N GLU A 57 -22.63 43.20 13.76
CA GLU A 57 -23.94 43.69 13.32
C GLU A 57 -24.30 43.24 11.89
N SER A 58 -25.22 42.27 11.89
CA SER A 58 -26.23 41.91 10.90
C SER A 58 -26.22 42.61 9.55
N ASN A 59 -26.20 41.82 8.47
CA ASN A 59 -26.99 42.15 7.30
C ASN A 59 -27.66 40.89 6.75
N ALA A 60 -28.97 40.80 6.99
CA ALA A 60 -29.86 39.92 6.25
C ALA A 60 -29.93 40.44 4.80
N SER A 61 -29.82 39.53 3.84
CA SER A 61 -30.24 39.79 2.47
C SER A 61 -31.16 38.67 2.05
N ASP A 62 -32.45 39.00 2.04
CA ASP A 62 -33.50 38.29 1.33
C ASP A 62 -33.22 38.24 -0.18
N GLY A 63 -33.78 37.23 -0.84
CA GLY A 63 -33.85 37.07 -2.29
C GLY A 63 -33.11 35.80 -2.74
N ASP A 64 -33.66 34.90 -3.52
CA ASP A 64 -34.86 34.97 -4.35
C ASP A 64 -35.24 33.53 -4.73
N THR A 65 -36.52 33.22 -4.59
CA THR A 65 -37.13 31.99 -5.11
C THR A 65 -37.29 32.13 -6.61
N SER A 66 -36.47 31.43 -7.40
CA SER A 66 -36.81 31.12 -8.79
C SER A 66 -37.06 29.63 -8.93
N GLU A 67 -38.34 29.29 -8.95
CA GLU A 67 -38.88 28.24 -9.80
C GLU A 67 -38.37 28.44 -11.23
N ASN A 68 -37.92 27.38 -11.91
CA ASN A 68 -38.31 27.05 -13.29
C ASN A 68 -37.58 25.78 -13.77
N GLY A 69 -38.31 24.89 -14.47
CA GLY A 69 -37.67 23.99 -15.43
C GLY A 69 -37.89 22.50 -15.22
N THR A 70 -39.13 22.06 -15.33
CA THR A 70 -39.45 20.68 -15.76
C THR A 70 -38.89 20.45 -17.17
N THR A 71 -38.05 19.42 -17.34
CA THR A 71 -37.85 18.82 -18.67
C THR A 71 -38.05 17.32 -18.54
N ASP A 72 -39.20 16.89 -19.05
CA ASP A 72 -39.48 15.53 -19.53
C ASP A 72 -38.58 15.21 -20.73
N ALA A 73 -37.95 14.04 -20.70
CA ALA A 73 -37.60 13.14 -21.80
C ALA A 73 -36.61 12.12 -21.21
N ASP A 74 -37.04 10.92 -20.80
CA ASP A 74 -37.29 9.79 -21.70
C ASP A 74 -36.14 9.58 -22.69
N ASP A 75 -35.06 8.97 -22.20
CA ASP A 75 -34.09 8.29 -23.05
C ASP A 75 -33.58 7.04 -22.34
N THR A 76 -34.40 5.99 -22.40
CA THR A 76 -33.96 4.62 -22.07
C THR A 76 -32.92 4.17 -23.09
N PRO A 77 -31.65 3.91 -22.70
CA PRO A 77 -30.72 3.24 -23.59
C PRO A 77 -31.18 1.78 -23.79
N LYS A 78 -31.40 1.41 -25.06
CA LYS A 78 -31.57 0.02 -25.49
C LYS A 78 -30.32 -0.79 -25.11
N PRO A 79 -30.45 -2.05 -24.68
CA PRO A 79 -29.33 -2.97 -24.65
C PRO A 79 -28.92 -3.30 -26.09
N ASP A 80 -27.66 -3.05 -26.43
CA ASP A 80 -27.03 -3.60 -27.61
C ASP A 80 -26.67 -5.07 -27.33
N ASP A 81 -27.50 -5.94 -27.90
CA ASP A 81 -27.16 -7.32 -28.17
C ASP A 81 -26.04 -7.36 -29.23
N SER A 82 -24.80 -7.49 -28.77
CA SER A 82 -23.70 -8.01 -29.58
C SER A 82 -23.20 -9.32 -28.96
N SER A 83 -23.93 -10.39 -29.22
CA SER A 83 -23.33 -11.72 -29.36
C SER A 83 -22.26 -11.68 -30.47
N ASP A 84 -20.99 -11.57 -30.09
CA ASP A 84 -19.86 -11.93 -30.96
C ASP A 84 -19.13 -13.13 -30.35
N ASP A 85 -19.55 -14.30 -30.87
CA ASP A 85 -18.86 -15.56 -30.80
C ASP A 85 -17.48 -15.43 -31.47
N SER A 86 -16.41 -15.57 -30.69
CA SER A 86 -15.11 -15.96 -31.22
C SER A 86 -14.43 -16.93 -30.27
N PRO A 87 -14.41 -18.24 -30.58
CA PRO A 87 -13.54 -19.19 -29.90
C PRO A 87 -12.11 -18.94 -30.37
N THR A 88 -11.26 -18.38 -29.52
CA THR A 88 -9.82 -18.45 -29.75
C THR A 88 -9.29 -19.74 -29.17
N ASP A 89 -8.78 -20.54 -30.08
CA ASP A 89 -8.26 -21.87 -29.87
C ASP A 89 -7.20 -21.97 -28.78
N ASN A 90 -7.37 -23.03 -28.00
CA ASN A 90 -6.46 -23.61 -27.03
C ASN A 90 -5.19 -24.09 -27.74
N GLU A 91 -4.16 -23.25 -27.82
CA GLU A 91 -2.84 -23.65 -28.30
C GLU A 91 -2.08 -24.37 -27.18
N SER A 92 -2.21 -25.69 -27.15
CA SER A 92 -1.42 -26.59 -26.33
C SER A 92 0.01 -26.63 -26.86
N THR A 93 0.95 -25.95 -26.20
CA THR A 93 2.38 -26.15 -26.46
C THR A 93 2.83 -27.45 -25.81
N ASP A 94 2.71 -28.51 -26.58
CA ASP A 94 3.32 -29.81 -26.42
C ASP A 94 4.85 -29.66 -26.50
N THR A 95 5.53 -29.55 -25.35
CA THR A 95 7.00 -29.62 -25.29
C THR A 95 7.40 -31.09 -25.38
N GLY A 96 7.42 -31.59 -26.61
CA GLY A 96 7.96 -32.89 -26.94
C GLY A 96 9.39 -33.05 -26.42
N THR A 97 9.57 -34.09 -25.62
CA THR A 97 10.85 -34.65 -25.24
C THR A 97 11.45 -35.35 -26.46
N ASP A 98 12.35 -34.70 -27.18
CA ASP A 98 13.19 -35.34 -28.18
C ASP A 98 14.49 -35.83 -27.54
N GLY A 99 14.50 -37.13 -27.23
CA GLY A 99 15.71 -37.86 -26.89
C GLY A 99 16.70 -37.81 -28.06
N GLY A 100 17.75 -37.03 -27.89
CA GLY A 100 18.98 -37.14 -28.67
C GLY A 100 19.87 -38.23 -28.07
N GLU A 101 19.88 -39.39 -28.71
CA GLU A 101 20.84 -40.47 -28.45
C GLU A 101 22.19 -40.06 -29.04
N ASP A 102 23.12 -39.58 -28.21
CA ASP A 102 24.51 -39.37 -28.61
C ASP A 102 25.31 -40.68 -28.44
N ASP A 103 25.39 -41.42 -29.55
CA ASP A 103 26.25 -42.59 -29.75
C ASP A 103 27.73 -42.24 -29.57
N THR A 104 28.29 -42.48 -28.37
CA THR A 104 29.74 -42.53 -28.17
C THR A 104 30.26 -43.95 -28.38
N SER A 105 30.53 -44.27 -29.65
CA SER A 105 31.32 -45.44 -30.03
C SER A 105 32.80 -45.21 -29.68
N GLY A 106 33.27 -45.84 -28.60
CA GLY A 106 34.67 -45.85 -28.17
C GLY A 106 35.10 -47.25 -27.75
N ASP A 107 35.35 -48.09 -28.76
CA ASP A 107 35.97 -49.41 -28.70
C ASP A 107 37.44 -49.34 -28.21
N GLY A 108 37.78 -50.17 -27.22
CA GLY A 108 38.99 -51.00 -27.31
C GLY A 108 39.98 -50.91 -26.15
N GLY A 109 40.12 -52.01 -25.40
CA GLY A 109 41.33 -52.27 -24.62
C GLY A 109 41.13 -53.12 -23.37
N GLU A 110 41.09 -54.44 -23.57
CA GLU A 110 41.13 -55.51 -22.58
C GLU A 110 42.41 -55.46 -21.72
N ASP A 111 42.33 -55.83 -20.44
CA ASP A 111 43.17 -56.90 -19.88
C ASP A 111 42.68 -57.30 -18.48
N SER A 112 42.61 -58.62 -18.29
CA SER A 112 42.05 -59.33 -17.15
C SER A 112 43.09 -59.51 -16.04
N ASP A 113 42.67 -59.40 -14.77
CA ASP A 113 43.32 -60.15 -13.69
C ASP A 113 42.31 -60.47 -12.56
N ASP A 114 42.04 -61.76 -12.45
CA ASP A 114 41.21 -62.44 -11.44
C ASP A 114 41.88 -62.43 -10.04
N GLY A 115 41.08 -62.16 -9.00
CA GLY A 115 41.44 -62.43 -7.60
C GLY A 115 40.24 -62.30 -6.65
N PRO A 116 39.84 -63.36 -5.91
CA PRO A 116 38.55 -63.41 -5.22
C PRO A 116 38.60 -62.81 -3.82
N GLY A 117 37.85 -61.74 -3.60
CA GLY A 117 37.59 -61.14 -2.28
C GLY A 117 36.10 -61.18 -1.96
N THR A 118 35.75 -62.00 -0.97
CA THR A 118 34.39 -62.21 -0.44
C THR A 118 33.94 -61.07 0.46
N GLY A 119 32.65 -60.69 0.35
CA GLY A 119 31.91 -59.83 1.30
C GLY A 119 31.98 -58.35 0.93
N SER A 120 30.93 -57.54 0.99
CA SER A 120 29.60 -57.67 1.59
C SER A 120 28.67 -56.65 0.90
N ASP A 121 27.38 -56.73 1.21
CA ASP A 121 26.41 -55.62 1.23
C ASP A 121 26.54 -54.52 0.13
N GLY A 122 25.68 -54.54 -0.88
CA GLY A 122 24.35 -54.00 -0.67
C GLY A 122 24.37 -52.50 -0.37
N GLY A 123 25.18 -51.73 -1.10
CA GLY A 123 25.06 -50.28 -1.12
C GLY A 123 23.85 -49.94 -1.97
N ASP A 124 22.68 -49.85 -1.32
CA ASP A 124 21.58 -49.00 -1.77
C ASP A 124 22.18 -47.61 -2.02
N ASP A 125 22.50 -47.34 -3.29
CA ASP A 125 22.62 -46.03 -3.87
C ASP A 125 21.23 -45.39 -3.86
N GLY A 126 20.79 -45.08 -2.63
CA GLY A 126 19.74 -44.13 -2.36
C GLY A 126 20.16 -42.81 -2.97
N GLY A 127 19.85 -42.65 -4.26
CA GLY A 127 19.48 -41.38 -4.83
C GLY A 127 18.31 -40.89 -4.01
N ASP A 128 18.62 -40.26 -2.89
CA ASP A 128 17.79 -39.26 -2.26
C ASP A 128 17.92 -38.03 -3.17
N ASP A 129 17.25 -38.11 -4.31
CA ASP A 129 16.93 -37.00 -5.19
C ASP A 129 15.84 -36.15 -4.55
N GLY A 130 15.97 -35.83 -3.26
CA GLY A 130 15.38 -34.59 -2.78
C GLY A 130 15.90 -33.50 -3.73
N ASN A 131 15.11 -32.89 -4.61
CA ASN A 131 13.76 -32.38 -4.35
C ASN A 131 13.58 -32.04 -2.86
N ASP A 132 14.67 -31.51 -2.28
CA ASP A 132 14.56 -30.31 -1.48
C ASP A 132 14.04 -29.28 -2.47
N ASP A 133 12.72 -29.26 -2.60
CA ASP A 133 11.89 -28.29 -3.31
C ASP A 133 12.04 -26.96 -2.59
N GLY A 134 13.30 -26.55 -2.33
CA GLY A 134 13.71 -25.58 -1.34
C GLY A 134 12.79 -24.41 -1.49
N GLY A 135 11.79 -24.37 -0.61
CA GLY A 135 10.54 -23.67 -0.89
C GLY A 135 10.93 -22.30 -1.38
N GLU A 136 10.63 -22.02 -2.66
CA GLU A 136 11.04 -20.77 -3.27
C GLU A 136 10.63 -19.71 -2.27
N SER A 137 11.62 -19.04 -1.67
CA SER A 137 11.31 -18.08 -0.62
C SER A 137 10.37 -17.10 -1.27
N GLU A 138 9.15 -16.98 -0.75
CA GLU A 138 8.14 -16.15 -1.38
C GLU A 138 8.29 -14.74 -0.83
N ALA A 139 7.92 -13.74 -1.64
CA ALA A 139 7.74 -12.41 -1.11
C ALA A 139 6.60 -12.43 -0.08
N ALA A 140 6.71 -11.63 0.97
CA ALA A 140 5.68 -11.56 2.01
C ALA A 140 5.42 -10.11 2.43
N ILE A 141 4.16 -9.73 2.53
CA ILE A 141 3.72 -8.40 2.99
C ILE A 141 2.76 -8.57 4.17
N ALA A 142 2.96 -7.77 5.22
CA ALA A 142 2.13 -7.79 6.42
C ALA A 142 1.61 -6.40 6.77
N VAL A 143 0.39 -6.36 7.31
CA VAL A 143 -0.15 -5.20 8.02
C VAL A 143 0.03 -5.41 9.51
N GLU A 144 0.55 -4.40 10.20
CA GLU A 144 0.71 -4.43 11.65
C GLU A 144 -0.64 -4.45 12.39
N SER A 145 -0.68 -5.09 13.56
CA SER A 145 -1.83 -5.07 14.47
C SER A 145 -1.72 -3.91 15.46
N ALA A 146 -2.85 -3.37 15.92
CA ALA A 146 -2.87 -2.23 16.82
C ALA A 146 -3.94 -2.32 17.92
N ASP A 147 -3.63 -1.77 19.09
CA ASP A 147 -4.61 -1.42 20.11
C ASP A 147 -4.86 0.10 20.07
N ILE A 148 -6.11 0.52 20.15
CA ILE A 148 -6.50 1.94 20.09
C ILE A 148 -7.67 2.23 21.02
N ASP A 149 -7.73 3.42 21.60
CA ASP A 149 -8.91 3.86 22.36
C ASP A 149 -9.97 4.44 21.42
N SER A 150 -11.25 4.28 21.74
CA SER A 150 -12.35 4.88 20.97
C SER A 150 -12.23 6.40 20.87
N GLY A 151 -12.27 6.94 19.65
CA GLY A 151 -12.11 8.36 19.32
C GLY A 151 -10.65 8.82 19.21
N GLU A 152 -9.67 7.94 19.42
CA GLU A 152 -8.26 8.23 19.20
C GLU A 152 -7.81 7.75 17.81
N ARG A 153 -6.64 8.24 17.37
CA ARG A 153 -5.97 7.81 16.13
C ARG A 153 -4.70 7.04 16.45
N ASN A 154 -4.35 6.09 15.58
CA ASN A 154 -3.09 5.37 15.63
C ASN A 154 -2.54 5.15 14.22
N ASP A 155 -1.23 4.98 14.13
CA ASP A 155 -0.52 4.71 12.90
C ASP A 155 -0.14 3.22 12.85
N VAL A 156 -0.41 2.57 11.72
CA VAL A 156 -0.17 1.14 11.49
C VAL A 156 0.74 0.98 10.28
N ALA A 157 1.80 0.17 10.41
CA ALA A 157 2.71 -0.07 9.31
C ALA A 157 2.21 -1.14 8.32
N LEU A 158 2.40 -0.88 7.02
CA LEU A 158 2.45 -1.90 5.98
C LEU A 158 3.92 -2.22 5.69
N THR A 159 4.31 -3.48 5.85
CA THR A 159 5.71 -3.92 5.78
C THR A 159 5.89 -5.04 4.77
N LEU A 160 6.91 -4.94 3.93
CA LEU A 160 7.44 -6.04 3.15
C LEU A 160 8.39 -6.84 4.04
N GLU A 161 7.96 -8.02 4.46
CA GLU A 161 8.71 -8.90 5.36
C GLU A 161 9.87 -9.58 4.63
N SER A 162 9.67 -10.00 3.38
CA SER A 162 10.69 -10.63 2.54
C SER A 162 10.54 -10.24 1.06
N ALA A 163 11.67 -10.04 0.39
CA ALA A 163 11.76 -9.78 -1.05
C ALA A 163 12.94 -10.55 -1.67
N PRO A 164 12.80 -11.87 -1.87
CA PRO A 164 13.91 -12.74 -2.30
C PRO A 164 14.46 -12.37 -3.67
N ASP A 165 13.59 -11.93 -4.58
CA ASP A 165 13.94 -11.47 -5.93
C ASP A 165 13.94 -9.93 -6.08
N GLY A 166 13.87 -9.20 -4.96
CA GLY A 166 13.73 -7.75 -4.94
C GLY A 166 12.29 -7.30 -5.23
N MET A 167 12.09 -6.00 -5.42
CA MET A 167 10.79 -5.43 -5.74
C MET A 167 10.94 -4.17 -6.60
N SER A 168 10.43 -4.19 -7.82
CA SER A 168 10.33 -2.98 -8.65
C SER A 168 9.03 -2.21 -8.45
N GLY A 169 7.98 -2.83 -7.93
CA GLY A 169 6.74 -2.12 -7.60
C GLY A 169 5.64 -3.01 -7.05
N PHE A 170 4.66 -2.37 -6.41
CA PHE A 170 3.53 -3.05 -5.79
C PHE A 170 2.23 -2.25 -5.90
N ARG A 171 1.11 -2.95 -5.73
CA ARG A 171 -0.21 -2.38 -5.50
C ARG A 171 -0.98 -3.31 -4.56
N SER A 172 -1.45 -2.76 -3.45
CA SER A 172 -2.22 -3.50 -2.45
C SER A 172 -3.39 -2.66 -1.94
N THR A 173 -4.48 -3.34 -1.59
CA THR A 173 -5.64 -2.75 -0.94
C THR A 173 -5.74 -3.28 0.49
N ILE A 174 -5.99 -2.38 1.44
CA ILE A 174 -6.29 -2.72 2.83
C ILE A 174 -7.74 -2.33 3.09
N GLY A 175 -8.54 -3.27 3.60
CA GLY A 175 -9.95 -3.07 3.93
C GLY A 175 -10.23 -3.29 5.42
N VAL A 176 -11.29 -2.64 5.93
CA VAL A 176 -11.68 -2.74 7.34
C VAL A 176 -13.20 -2.64 7.54
N ASP A 177 -13.69 -3.14 8.68
CA ASP A 177 -15.07 -2.89 9.14
C ASP A 177 -15.18 -1.52 9.84
N THR A 178 -15.92 -0.61 9.22
CA THR A 178 -16.12 0.77 9.68
C THR A 178 -17.02 0.91 10.90
N GLY A 179 -17.66 -0.18 11.34
CA GLY A 179 -18.36 -0.23 12.62
C GLY A 179 -17.41 -0.17 13.81
N VAL A 180 -16.16 -0.62 13.64
CA VAL A 180 -15.14 -0.66 14.71
C VAL A 180 -14.05 0.38 14.48
N THR A 181 -13.51 0.52 13.27
CA THR A 181 -12.43 1.49 12.97
C THR A 181 -12.50 1.99 11.54
N THR A 182 -12.05 3.22 11.29
CA THR A 182 -11.97 3.81 9.94
C THR A 182 -10.53 4.09 9.54
N ILE A 183 -10.26 4.00 8.23
CA ILE A 183 -9.00 4.44 7.64
C ILE A 183 -9.15 5.91 7.26
N GLU A 184 -8.37 6.78 7.89
CA GLU A 184 -8.42 8.22 7.65
C GLU A 184 -7.46 8.64 6.53
N ASN A 185 -6.28 8.01 6.49
CA ASN A 185 -5.25 8.33 5.52
C ASN A 185 -4.24 7.18 5.36
N ALA A 186 -3.42 7.24 4.32
CA ALA A 186 -2.19 6.48 4.23
C ALA A 186 -1.07 7.32 3.61
N THR A 187 0.17 7.07 4.02
CA THR A 187 1.37 7.73 3.52
C THR A 187 2.40 6.67 3.15
N LEU A 188 2.98 6.75 1.95
CA LEU A 188 4.06 5.86 1.54
C LEU A 188 5.36 6.21 2.25
N ALA A 189 6.22 5.22 2.45
CA ALA A 189 7.57 5.50 2.93
C ALA A 189 8.35 6.32 1.89
N GLY A 190 9.29 7.14 2.36
CA GLY A 190 9.95 8.16 1.53
C GLY A 190 10.67 7.60 0.30
N ASP A 191 11.15 6.36 0.35
CA ASP A 191 11.81 5.67 -0.76
C ASP A 191 10.86 5.34 -1.92
N PHE A 192 9.54 5.47 -1.73
CA PHE A 192 8.49 5.09 -2.68
C PHE A 192 7.60 6.26 -3.12
N ASP A 193 7.91 7.51 -2.76
CA ASP A 193 7.02 8.66 -3.00
C ASP A 193 7.05 9.17 -4.46
N ASP A 194 8.13 8.87 -5.22
CA ASP A 194 8.39 9.43 -6.55
C ASP A 194 7.34 9.06 -7.62
N ILE A 195 6.98 7.77 -7.69
CA ILE A 195 5.96 7.24 -8.60
C ILE A 195 5.01 6.40 -7.77
N SER A 196 3.95 7.06 -7.31
CA SER A 196 3.03 6.51 -6.34
C SER A 196 1.58 6.93 -6.54
N ASN A 197 0.69 6.16 -5.94
CA ASN A 197 -0.72 6.51 -5.80
C ASN A 197 -1.27 5.98 -4.47
N VAL A 198 -1.98 6.84 -3.74
CA VAL A 198 -2.73 6.48 -2.54
C VAL A 198 -4.17 6.94 -2.70
N SER A 199 -5.13 6.05 -2.47
CA SER A 199 -6.56 6.36 -2.56
C SER A 199 -7.31 5.72 -1.41
N VAL A 200 -7.88 6.53 -0.53
CA VAL A 200 -8.78 6.10 0.56
C VAL A 200 -10.21 6.20 0.06
N ALA A 201 -11.05 5.20 0.36
CA ALA A 201 -12.48 5.26 0.07
C ALA A 201 -13.16 6.37 0.89
N ASP A 202 -14.18 7.01 0.34
CA ASP A 202 -14.88 8.13 0.98
C ASP A 202 -15.49 7.79 2.35
N ASP A 203 -15.79 6.50 2.59
CA ASP A 203 -16.34 5.97 3.84
C ASP A 203 -15.27 5.43 4.80
N GLY A 204 -13.99 5.52 4.45
CA GLY A 204 -12.87 5.01 5.26
C GLY A 204 -12.80 3.48 5.35
N SER A 205 -13.57 2.74 4.54
CA SER A 205 -13.61 1.28 4.57
C SER A 205 -12.41 0.61 3.91
N SER A 206 -11.68 1.33 3.07
CA SER A 206 -10.51 0.80 2.38
C SER A 206 -9.51 1.87 1.97
N VAL A 207 -8.27 1.45 1.78
CA VAL A 207 -7.22 2.25 1.13
C VAL A 207 -6.47 1.39 0.13
N THR A 208 -6.19 1.95 -1.04
CA THR A 208 -5.29 1.35 -2.03
C THR A 208 -4.00 2.14 -2.05
N VAL A 209 -2.88 1.42 -1.93
CA VAL A 209 -1.52 1.96 -2.01
C VAL A 209 -0.79 1.31 -3.19
N GLU A 210 -0.16 2.13 -4.02
CA GLU A 210 0.62 1.71 -5.17
C GLU A 210 1.90 2.53 -5.23
N ALA A 211 3.02 1.86 -5.50
CA ALA A 211 4.29 2.54 -5.73
C ALA A 211 5.24 1.72 -6.58
N VAL A 212 6.27 2.39 -7.10
CA VAL A 212 7.38 1.82 -7.87
C VAL A 212 8.69 2.13 -7.14
N ASP A 213 9.56 1.13 -6.99
CA ASP A 213 10.90 1.32 -6.45
C ASP A 213 11.86 1.83 -7.54
N VAL A 214 11.73 3.12 -7.86
CA VAL A 214 12.60 3.78 -8.84
C VAL A 214 14.04 3.86 -8.33
N GLY A 215 14.21 3.95 -7.01
CA GLY A 215 15.49 4.05 -6.33
C GLY A 215 16.30 2.76 -6.30
N LYS A 216 15.65 1.61 -6.56
CA LYS A 216 16.20 0.26 -6.34
C LYS A 216 16.66 0.07 -4.90
N THR A 217 15.84 0.53 -3.97
CA THR A 217 16.08 0.41 -2.53
C THR A 217 15.78 -1.01 -2.03
N VAL A 218 14.92 -1.77 -2.73
CA VAL A 218 14.53 -3.14 -2.39
C VAL A 218 15.17 -4.14 -3.34
N GLU A 219 16.43 -4.49 -3.05
CA GLU A 219 17.21 -5.47 -3.82
C GLU A 219 16.89 -6.93 -3.37
N PRO A 220 17.30 -7.96 -4.14
CA PRO A 220 17.11 -9.36 -3.79
C PRO A 220 17.63 -9.73 -2.38
N GLY A 221 16.77 -10.36 -1.60
CA GLY A 221 17.02 -10.77 -0.22
C GLY A 221 16.75 -9.70 0.84
N THR A 222 16.21 -8.54 0.45
CA THR A 222 15.83 -7.47 1.39
C THR A 222 14.64 -7.90 2.26
N THR A 223 14.65 -7.51 3.54
CA THR A 223 13.59 -7.83 4.52
C THR A 223 13.19 -6.59 5.32
N ASP A 224 12.04 -6.66 5.98
CA ASP A 224 11.56 -5.66 6.96
C ASP A 224 11.49 -4.22 6.42
N VAL A 225 11.04 -4.04 5.18
CA VAL A 225 10.93 -2.73 4.54
C VAL A 225 9.54 -2.14 4.79
N ARG A 226 9.49 -0.94 5.38
CA ARG A 226 8.22 -0.21 5.52
C ARG A 226 7.80 0.32 4.15
N LEU A 227 6.65 -0.13 3.66
CA LEU A 227 6.07 0.32 2.40
C LEU A 227 5.19 1.56 2.61
N ALA A 228 4.33 1.52 3.64
CA ALA A 228 3.41 2.60 3.96
C ALA A 228 3.10 2.66 5.46
N THR A 229 2.53 3.78 5.88
CA THR A 229 1.90 3.99 7.18
C THR A 229 0.44 4.37 6.96
N LEU A 230 -0.47 3.61 7.55
CA LEU A 230 -1.90 3.88 7.55
C LEU A 230 -2.26 4.60 8.85
N THR A 231 -3.02 5.69 8.77
CA THR A 231 -3.60 6.34 9.95
C THR A 231 -5.04 5.88 10.09
N ILE A 232 -5.34 5.23 11.21
CA ILE A 232 -6.67 4.70 11.54
C ILE A 232 -7.26 5.44 12.74
N GLU A 233 -8.60 5.46 12.83
CA GLU A 233 -9.35 6.01 13.96
C GLU A 233 -10.25 4.94 14.58
N GLY A 234 -10.23 4.83 15.91
CA GLY A 234 -11.10 3.90 16.64
C GLY A 234 -12.51 4.49 16.74
N VAL A 235 -13.53 3.79 16.25
CA VAL A 235 -14.92 4.27 16.22
C VAL A 235 -15.70 3.75 17.43
N GLU A 236 -15.90 2.43 17.49
CA GLU A 236 -16.60 1.78 18.60
C GLU A 236 -15.74 0.66 19.20
N PRO A 237 -15.88 0.37 20.50
CA PRO A 237 -15.13 -0.72 21.12
C PRO A 237 -15.45 -2.07 20.50
N GLY A 238 -14.41 -2.82 20.15
CA GLY A 238 -14.53 -4.09 19.44
C GLY A 238 -13.22 -4.51 18.78
N THR A 239 -13.23 -5.64 18.09
CA THR A 239 -12.07 -6.16 17.37
C THR A 239 -12.42 -6.31 15.90
N THR A 240 -11.54 -5.87 15.00
CA THR A 240 -11.72 -5.99 13.55
C THR A 240 -10.39 -6.27 12.85
N SER A 241 -10.43 -6.89 11.68
CA SER A 241 -9.24 -7.22 10.90
C SER A 241 -8.95 -6.12 9.87
N LEU A 242 -7.68 -5.76 9.72
CA LEU A 242 -7.16 -5.01 8.58
C LEU A 242 -6.81 -6.02 7.49
N ARG A 243 -7.73 -6.22 6.55
CA ARG A 243 -7.60 -7.23 5.50
C ARG A 243 -6.70 -6.74 4.39
N LEU A 244 -5.57 -7.40 4.18
CA LEU A 244 -4.64 -7.09 3.12
C LEU A 244 -4.97 -7.91 1.88
N THR A 245 -4.99 -7.26 0.72
CA THR A 245 -5.07 -7.93 -0.58
C THR A 245 -4.00 -7.34 -1.48
N SER A 246 -3.07 -8.16 -1.95
CA SER A 246 -2.13 -7.74 -2.98
C SER A 246 -2.74 -7.94 -4.36
N GLU A 247 -2.77 -6.87 -5.15
CA GLU A 247 -3.29 -6.89 -6.54
C GLU A 247 -2.15 -6.99 -7.55
N ARG A 248 -0.97 -6.48 -7.19
CA ARG A 248 0.24 -6.54 -8.02
C ARG A 248 1.47 -6.51 -7.13
N PHE A 249 2.39 -7.43 -7.38
CA PHE A 249 3.76 -7.38 -6.89
C PHE A 249 4.69 -7.72 -8.05
N GLN A 250 5.76 -6.95 -8.22
CA GLN A 250 6.74 -7.11 -9.30
C GLN A 250 8.15 -7.15 -8.73
N ASP A 251 8.96 -8.11 -9.20
CA ASP A 251 10.37 -8.23 -8.84
C ASP A 251 11.24 -7.19 -9.58
N ASP A 252 12.55 -7.17 -9.33
CA ASP A 252 13.48 -6.20 -9.93
C ASP A 252 13.60 -6.30 -11.46
N ASP A 253 13.28 -7.45 -12.03
CA ASP A 253 13.23 -7.67 -13.48
C ASP A 253 11.88 -7.25 -14.09
N GLY A 254 10.91 -6.88 -13.25
CA GLY A 254 9.58 -6.41 -13.64
C GLY A 254 8.57 -7.54 -13.88
N TYR A 255 8.90 -8.78 -13.52
CA TYR A 255 7.98 -9.90 -13.61
C TYR A 255 7.00 -9.88 -12.44
N ARG A 256 5.74 -10.25 -12.70
CA ARG A 256 4.77 -10.44 -11.62
C ARG A 256 5.14 -11.66 -10.79
N ARG A 257 5.10 -11.52 -9.48
CA ARG A 257 5.23 -12.62 -8.52
C ARG A 257 4.01 -12.69 -7.63
N ASP A 258 3.71 -13.90 -7.20
CA ASP A 258 2.80 -14.10 -6.07
C ASP A 258 3.48 -13.62 -4.79
N VAL A 259 2.67 -13.19 -3.84
CA VAL A 259 3.12 -12.66 -2.56
C VAL A 259 2.20 -13.14 -1.47
N SER A 260 2.78 -13.66 -0.40
CA SER A 260 2.05 -14.04 0.79
C SER A 260 1.62 -12.77 1.55
N THR A 261 0.36 -12.72 1.97
CA THR A 261 -0.19 -11.57 2.71
C THR A 261 -0.59 -11.96 4.12
N THR A 262 -0.20 -11.14 5.10
CA THR A 262 -0.61 -11.26 6.50
C THR A 262 -1.51 -10.09 6.89
N ASP A 263 -2.73 -10.41 7.31
CA ASP A 263 -3.70 -9.44 7.82
C ASP A 263 -3.29 -8.92 9.21
N GLY A 264 -3.63 -7.67 9.49
CA GLY A 264 -3.53 -7.07 10.82
C GLY A 264 -4.82 -7.23 11.63
N GLU A 265 -4.74 -7.03 12.94
CA GLU A 265 -5.89 -6.96 13.84
C GLU A 265 -5.90 -5.63 14.59
N VAL A 266 -7.05 -4.98 14.67
CA VAL A 266 -7.26 -3.76 15.45
C VAL A 266 -8.23 -4.07 16.59
N ASP A 267 -7.80 -3.80 17.80
CA ASP A 267 -8.65 -3.86 18.98
C ASP A 267 -8.90 -2.46 19.54
N VAL A 268 -10.16 -2.04 19.49
CA VAL A 268 -10.63 -0.75 19.98
C VAL A 268 -11.14 -0.91 21.40
N LYS A 269 -10.51 -0.23 22.34
CA LYS A 269 -10.92 -0.18 23.75
C LYS A 269 -11.93 0.93 23.96
N SER A 270 -12.85 0.71 24.89
CA SER A 270 -13.68 1.80 25.40
C SER A 270 -12.79 2.78 26.14
N THR A 271 -12.82 4.04 25.73
CA THR A 271 -12.17 5.12 26.47
C THR A 271 -12.80 5.17 27.86
N GLY A 272 -12.04 4.71 28.86
CA GLY A 272 -12.48 4.75 30.24
C GLY A 272 -12.81 6.18 30.58
N ALA A 273 -14.09 6.49 30.82
CA ALA A 273 -14.50 7.80 31.33
C ALA A 273 -13.64 8.06 32.56
N ALA A 274 -12.69 9.01 32.46
CA ALA A 274 -11.83 9.39 33.56
C ALA A 274 -12.72 9.64 34.78
N GLU A 275 -12.64 8.75 35.77
CA GLU A 275 -13.43 8.86 36.99
C GLU A 275 -13.10 10.22 37.61
N ARG A 276 -14.11 11.07 37.70
CA ARG A 276 -14.02 12.46 38.16
C ARG A 276 -13.91 12.57 39.67
#